data_AF-A0A916VRM1-F1
#
_entry.id   AF-A0A916VRM1-F1
#
_cell.length_a   1.000
_cell.length_b   1.000
_cell.length_c   1.000
_cell.angle_alpha   90.00
_cell.angle_beta   90.00
_cell.angle_gamma   90.00
#
_symmetry.space_group_name_H-M   'P 1'
#
loop_
_entity.id
_entity.type
_entity.pdbx_description
1 polymer ?
#
loop_
_entity_poly.entity_id
_entity_poly.type
_entity_poly.pdbx_seq_one_letter_code
_entity_poly.pdbx_strand_id
1 'polypeptide(L)'
;MEAEVTLLNNDDVLSTSASLLMFQCTFQVSEYITMILARLESENLFEEGLECQLLRPGDYWKKGKVKFRLEFFPETEKDLSEAVGPISQPLADPILTSDEQPQNVGMWS
;
A
#
# COMPACT_ATOMS: atom_id res chain seq x y z
N MET A 1 12.07 -23.07 -1.80
CA MET A 1 10.71 -23.09 -1.25
C MET A 1 10.07 -21.82 -1.77
N GLU A 2 9.20 -21.92 -2.75
CA GLU A 2 8.53 -20.74 -3.34
C GLU A 2 7.51 -20.24 -2.32
N ALA A 3 7.49 -18.92 -2.06
CA ALA A 3 6.49 -18.31 -1.20
C ALA A 3 5.10 -18.52 -1.80
N GLU A 4 4.11 -18.82 -0.96
CA GLU A 4 2.72 -18.89 -1.41
C GLU A 4 2.27 -17.48 -1.81
N VAL A 5 1.91 -17.30 -3.08
CA VAL A 5 1.45 -16.01 -3.60
C VAL A 5 -0.05 -16.08 -3.81
N THR A 6 -0.79 -15.17 -3.16
CA THR A 6 -2.24 -15.07 -3.33
C THR A 6 -2.58 -13.87 -4.21
N LEU A 7 -3.36 -14.11 -5.27
CA LEU A 7 -3.90 -13.02 -6.09
C LEU A 7 -5.03 -12.33 -5.34
N LEU A 8 -4.95 -11.00 -5.25
CA LEU A 8 -5.97 -10.19 -4.60
C LEU A 8 -7.17 -9.97 -5.52
N ASN A 9 -8.35 -10.06 -4.94
CA ASN A 9 -9.64 -9.76 -5.57
C ASN A 9 -10.09 -8.35 -5.22
N ASN A 10 -11.00 -7.81 -6.03
CA ASN A 10 -11.54 -6.46 -5.83
C ASN A 10 -12.21 -6.27 -4.46
N ASP A 11 -12.74 -7.34 -3.87
CA ASP A 11 -13.45 -7.26 -2.60
C ASP A 11 -12.54 -7.32 -1.36
N ASP A 12 -11.28 -7.71 -1.54
CA ASP A 12 -10.33 -7.85 -0.45
C ASP A 12 -10.01 -6.48 0.19
N VAL A 13 -9.76 -6.49 1.50
CA VAL A 13 -9.45 -5.29 2.26
C VAL A 13 -7.99 -5.34 2.69
N LEU A 14 -7.25 -4.30 2.36
CA LEU A 14 -5.87 -4.13 2.76
C LEU A 14 -5.76 -3.10 3.88
N SER A 15 -4.84 -3.36 4.80
CA SER A 15 -4.44 -2.42 5.85
C SER A 15 -2.93 -2.28 5.80
N THR A 16 -2.43 -1.04 5.69
CA THR A 16 -1.01 -0.71 5.61
C THR A 16 -0.69 0.50 6.48
N SER A 17 0.51 0.58 7.03
CA SER A 17 0.93 1.73 7.87
C SER A 17 1.09 3.03 7.08
N ALA A 18 1.25 2.96 5.75
CA ALA A 18 1.30 4.11 4.87
C ALA A 18 0.98 3.74 3.42
N SER A 19 0.35 4.65 2.69
CA SER A 19 0.18 4.59 1.24
C SER A 19 0.27 6.00 0.66
N LEU A 20 1.05 6.17 -0.41
CA LEU A 20 1.14 7.46 -1.12
C LEU A 20 -0.13 7.77 -1.93
N LEU A 21 -0.92 6.74 -2.24
CA LEU A 21 -2.12 6.87 -3.06
C LEU A 21 -3.38 7.04 -2.20
N MET A 22 -3.34 6.64 -0.92
CA MET A 22 -4.50 6.62 -0.02
C MET A 22 -4.19 7.35 1.30
N PHE A 23 -5.02 8.31 1.67
CA PHE A 23 -4.92 9.00 2.97
C PHE A 23 -5.32 8.08 4.14
N GLN A 24 -6.29 7.19 3.90
CA GLN A 24 -6.68 6.15 4.83
C GLN A 24 -5.79 4.91 4.69
N CYS A 25 -5.40 4.34 5.83
CA CYS A 25 -4.51 3.19 5.92
C CYS A 25 -5.21 1.84 5.66
N THR A 26 -6.55 1.83 5.69
CA THR A 26 -7.38 0.66 5.39
C THR A 26 -8.27 0.98 4.20
N PHE A 27 -8.22 0.15 3.15
CA PHE A 27 -8.97 0.37 1.93
C PHE A 27 -9.27 -0.94 1.21
N GLN A 28 -10.31 -0.93 0.39
CA GLN A 28 -10.62 -2.07 -0.47
C GLN A 28 -9.66 -2.09 -1.68
N VAL A 29 -9.33 -3.28 -2.18
CA VAL A 29 -8.47 -3.44 -3.37
C VAL A 29 -9.04 -2.71 -4.59
N SER A 30 -10.36 -2.74 -4.78
CA SER A 30 -11.05 -2.00 -5.85
C SER A 30 -10.80 -0.47 -5.80
N GLU A 31 -10.80 0.12 -4.60
CA GLU A 31 -10.56 1.54 -4.36
C GLU A 31 -9.12 1.91 -4.73
N TYR A 32 -8.18 1.06 -4.32
CA TYR A 32 -6.76 1.23 -4.64
C TYR A 32 -6.49 1.12 -6.14
N ILE A 33 -7.10 0.14 -6.81
CA ILE A 33 -7.02 -0.03 -8.27
C ILE A 33 -7.59 1.20 -8.98
N THR A 34 -8.74 1.71 -8.55
CA THR A 34 -9.36 2.92 -9.11
C THR A 34 -8.42 4.11 -9.01
N MET A 35 -7.72 4.25 -7.88
CA MET A 35 -6.79 5.35 -7.64
C MET A 35 -5.50 5.24 -8.47
N ILE A 36 -5.05 4.01 -8.76
CA ILE A 36 -3.94 3.75 -9.69
C ILE A 36 -4.38 4.07 -11.12
N LEU A 37 -5.55 3.58 -11.55
CA LEU A 37 -6.12 3.81 -12.88
C LEU A 37 -6.24 5.32 -13.19
N ALA A 38 -6.70 6.11 -12.23
CA ALA A 38 -6.81 7.56 -12.36
C ALA A 38 -5.46 8.25 -12.66
N ARG A 39 -4.33 7.64 -12.29
CA ARG A 39 -2.98 8.17 -12.57
C ARG A 39 -2.34 7.62 -13.84
N LEU A 40 -2.76 6.45 -14.31
CA LEU A 40 -2.13 5.76 -15.43
C LEU A 40 -2.77 6.08 -16.80
N GLU A 41 -3.83 6.89 -16.83
CA GLU A 41 -4.63 7.19 -18.04
C GLU A 41 -5.06 5.93 -18.82
N SER A 42 -5.11 4.76 -18.15
CA SER A 42 -4.88 3.50 -18.86
C SER A 42 -6.14 2.77 -19.30
N GLU A 43 -6.17 2.40 -20.59
CA GLU A 43 -7.00 1.37 -21.22
C GLU A 43 -7.04 0.07 -20.39
N ASN A 44 -8.22 -0.59 -20.30
CA ASN A 44 -8.66 -1.88 -19.72
C ASN A 44 -7.65 -2.87 -19.02
N LEU A 45 -6.53 -2.43 -18.45
CA LEU A 45 -5.43 -3.26 -17.94
C LEU A 45 -5.79 -4.04 -16.68
N PHE A 46 -6.65 -3.49 -15.82
CA PHE A 46 -7.14 -4.18 -14.63
C PHE A 46 -8.41 -5.02 -14.91
N GLU A 47 -9.09 -4.78 -16.04
CA GLU A 47 -10.34 -5.46 -16.41
C GLU A 47 -10.13 -6.57 -17.45
N GLU A 48 -10.19 -6.28 -18.74
CA GLU A 48 -10.06 -7.31 -19.78
C GLU A 48 -8.61 -7.61 -20.18
N GLY A 49 -7.71 -6.65 -19.95
CA GLY A 49 -6.33 -6.66 -20.43
C GLY A 49 -6.18 -6.14 -21.86
N LEU A 50 -4.94 -5.80 -22.21
CA LEU A 50 -4.58 -5.32 -23.54
C LEU A 50 -4.15 -6.47 -24.42
N GLU A 51 -4.69 -6.52 -25.63
CA GLU A 51 -4.30 -7.53 -26.62
C GLU A 51 -2.82 -7.37 -27.00
N CYS A 52 -2.08 -8.48 -26.97
CA CYS A 52 -0.65 -8.47 -27.26
C CYS A 52 -0.18 -9.81 -27.85
N GLN A 53 1.09 -9.86 -28.23
CA GLN A 53 1.79 -11.09 -28.57
C GLN A 53 2.99 -11.27 -27.63
N LEU A 54 3.14 -12.46 -27.06
CA LEU A 54 4.25 -12.83 -26.18
C LEU A 54 5.25 -13.70 -26.94
N LEU A 55 6.53 -13.34 -26.87
CA LEU A 55 7.64 -14.19 -27.31
C LEU A 55 8.49 -14.54 -26.10
N ARG A 56 8.68 -15.83 -25.84
CA ARG A 56 9.63 -16.32 -24.84
C ARG A 56 10.88 -16.88 -25.54
N PRO A 57 12.06 -16.84 -24.90
CA PRO A 57 13.25 -17.48 -25.45
C PRO A 57 12.99 -18.96 -25.76
N GLY A 58 13.31 -19.39 -26.98
CA GLY A 58 13.09 -20.79 -27.43
C GLY A 58 11.64 -21.13 -27.82
N ASP A 59 10.75 -20.14 -27.87
CA ASP A 59 9.33 -20.30 -28.13
C ASP A 59 8.90 -19.48 -29.36
N TYR A 60 7.68 -19.68 -29.88
CA TYR A 60 7.11 -18.87 -30.97
C TYR A 60 6.22 -17.73 -30.42
N TRP A 61 5.91 -16.73 -31.25
CA TRP A 61 4.95 -15.68 -30.92
C TRP A 61 3.57 -16.27 -30.60
N LYS A 62 3.03 -15.92 -29.43
CA LYS A 62 1.71 -16.35 -28.94
C LYS A 62 0.82 -15.14 -28.73
N LYS A 63 -0.35 -15.10 -29.38
CA LYS A 63 -1.39 -14.08 -29.11
C LYS A 63 -1.98 -14.27 -27.72
N GLY A 64 -2.24 -13.18 -27.02
CA GLY A 64 -2.84 -13.19 -25.68
C GLY A 64 -3.23 -11.79 -25.22
N LYS A 65 -3.42 -11.64 -23.90
CA LYS A 65 -3.67 -10.35 -23.26
C LYS A 65 -2.71 -10.14 -22.08
N VAL A 66 -2.28 -8.90 -21.85
CA VAL A 66 -1.53 -8.48 -20.67
C VAL A 66 -2.45 -7.73 -19.69
N LYS A 67 -2.33 -8.03 -18.40
CA LYS A 67 -3.17 -7.46 -17.32
C LYS A 67 -2.33 -7.08 -16.11
N PHE A 68 -2.78 -6.08 -15.37
CA PHE A 68 -2.28 -5.81 -14.03
C PHE A 68 -3.09 -6.58 -12.99
N ARG A 69 -2.38 -7.15 -12.01
CA ARG A 69 -2.93 -7.86 -10.85
C ARG A 69 -2.09 -7.51 -9.64
N LEU A 70 -2.74 -7.51 -8.48
CA LEU A 70 -2.06 -7.33 -7.20
C LEU A 70 -1.88 -8.69 -6.54
N GLU A 71 -0.72 -8.88 -5.93
CA GLU A 71 -0.32 -10.11 -5.26
C GLU A 71 -0.09 -9.82 -3.78
N PHE A 72 -0.55 -10.73 -2.93
CA PHE A 72 -0.31 -10.71 -1.50
C PHE A 72 0.66 -11.83 -1.13
N PHE A 73 1.69 -11.45 -0.38
CA PHE A 73 2.74 -12.32 0.10
C PHE A 73 2.58 -12.43 1.63
N PRO A 74 2.01 -13.53 2.15
CA PRO A 74 1.95 -13.75 3.58
C PRO A 74 3.36 -13.94 4.13
N GLU A 75 3.62 -13.38 5.32
CA GLU A 75 4.83 -13.68 6.07
C GLU A 75 4.88 -15.17 6.41
N THR A 76 6.04 -15.79 6.24
CA THR A 76 6.28 -17.16 6.70
C THR A 76 6.68 -17.14 8.17
N GLU A 77 6.52 -18.28 8.88
CA GLU A 77 6.91 -18.38 10.30
C GLU A 77 8.36 -17.96 10.57
N LYS A 78 9.22 -18.04 9.56
CA LYS A 78 10.61 -17.60 9.63
C LYS A 78 10.74 -16.07 9.70
N ASP A 79 9.89 -15.34 8.98
CA ASP A 79 9.90 -13.89 8.90
C ASP A 79 9.45 -13.24 10.23
N LEU A 80 8.51 -13.87 10.92
CA LEU A 80 7.99 -13.42 12.22
C LEU A 80 9.00 -13.53 13.37
N SER A 81 9.95 -14.46 13.27
CA SER A 81 10.92 -14.74 14.34
C SER A 81 12.00 -13.65 14.50
N GLU A 82 12.17 -12.78 13.50
CA GLU A 82 13.17 -11.71 13.49
C GLU A 82 12.62 -10.35 13.98
N ALA A 83 11.29 -10.20 14.12
CA ALA A 83 10.64 -8.91 14.37
C ALA A 83 10.34 -8.57 15.85
N VAL A 84 10.51 -9.49 16.80
CA VAL A 84 10.21 -9.25 18.22
C VAL A 84 11.45 -8.76 18.98
N GLY A 85 11.74 -7.46 18.89
CA GLY A 85 12.57 -6.76 19.88
C GLY A 85 11.75 -6.40 21.13
N PRO A 86 12.34 -6.43 22.35
CA PRO A 86 11.59 -6.24 23.59
C PRO A 86 11.01 -4.82 23.72
N ILE A 87 9.70 -4.75 23.97
CA ILE A 87 8.95 -3.52 24.27
C ILE A 87 9.56 -2.87 25.52
N SER A 88 10.26 -1.76 25.33
CA SER A 88 10.69 -0.90 26.45
C SER A 88 9.51 -0.02 26.87
N GLN A 89 9.10 -0.15 28.12
CA GLN A 89 8.05 0.67 28.74
C GLN A 89 8.36 2.18 28.64
N PRO A 90 7.35 3.06 28.56
CA PRO A 90 7.59 4.51 28.49
C PRO A 90 8.08 5.01 29.86
N LEU A 91 9.29 5.57 29.89
CA LEU A 91 9.83 6.23 31.06
C LEU A 91 9.10 7.57 31.26
N ALA A 92 8.46 7.73 32.41
CA ALA A 92 7.71 8.92 32.80
C ALA A 92 8.57 10.20 32.82
N ASP A 93 8.01 11.31 32.35
CA ASP A 93 8.60 12.65 32.36
C ASP A 93 8.82 13.20 33.78
N PRO A 94 9.80 14.10 33.96
CA PRO A 94 9.60 15.24 34.83
C PRO A 94 9.73 16.57 34.06
N ILE A 95 8.65 17.34 34.17
CA ILE A 95 8.49 18.76 33.87
C ILE A 95 9.52 19.60 34.66
N LEU A 96 9.97 20.74 34.10
CA LEU A 96 10.36 22.04 34.74
C LEU A 96 11.14 22.85 33.67
N THR A 97 10.97 24.14 33.37
CA THR A 97 10.10 25.25 33.82
C THR A 97 10.43 26.47 32.93
N SER A 98 9.45 27.37 32.71
CA SER A 98 9.58 28.85 32.67
C SER A 98 10.49 29.47 31.59
N ASP A 99 10.19 30.55 30.88
CA ASP A 99 9.22 31.65 30.84
C ASP A 99 9.23 32.09 29.34
N GLU A 100 8.24 32.70 28.69
CA GLU A 100 7.58 33.96 29.00
C GLU A 100 6.37 34.13 28.04
N GLN A 101 5.27 34.63 28.60
CA GLN A 101 3.98 35.01 27.99
C GLN A 101 4.05 36.49 27.44
N PRO A 102 2.95 37.17 27.01
CA PRO A 102 2.02 36.88 25.91
C PRO A 102 1.52 38.17 25.16
N GLN A 103 0.53 38.00 24.27
CA GLN A 103 -0.57 38.96 23.92
C GLN A 103 -0.29 40.25 23.13
N ASN A 104 -0.97 40.39 21.98
CA ASN A 104 -1.85 41.55 21.77
C ASN A 104 -3.06 41.20 20.88
N VAL A 105 -4.18 41.81 21.27
CA VAL A 105 -5.59 41.62 20.95
C VAL A 105 -5.98 42.47 19.74
N GLY A 106 -6.94 42.02 18.92
CA GLY A 106 -7.49 42.89 17.88
C GLY A 106 -8.55 42.27 16.97
N MET A 107 -9.76 42.08 17.52
CA MET A 107 -11.04 42.14 16.78
C MET A 107 -11.05 43.32 15.79
N TRP A 108 -11.73 43.18 14.64
CA TRP A 108 -12.68 44.10 13.97
C TRP A 108 -13.15 43.41 12.68
N SER A 109 -14.39 42.90 12.65
CA SER A 109 -15.62 43.51 12.11
C SER A 109 -15.81 43.25 10.61
#